data_AF-V5B1Z4-F1
#
_entry.id   AF-V5B1Z4-F1
#
_cell.length_a   1.000
_cell.length_b   1.000
_cell.length_c   1.000
_cell.angle_alpha   90.00
_cell.angle_beta   90.00
_cell.angle_gamma   90.00
#
_symmetry.space_group_name_H-M   'P 1'
#
loop_
_entity.id
_entity.type
_entity.pdbx_description
1 polymer ?
#
loop_
_entity_poly.entity_id
_entity_poly.type
_entity_poly.pdbx_seq_one_letter_code
_entity_poly.pdbx_strand_id
1 'polypeptide(L)'
;MHKLLIQSDRPQENNASRALDFFLDKDAAGFYEWHDWSPEKGLERLVFRLSKNPKYLQGHLERIYFCFQKQLDAPLYGALVDLLIVLNKSGDALSRRMIVGCRSRLTDTQFQALENYLESKHSSGTPLPFNRYSVFADGMLSTNALMHVTGNGNDKKYDPLTVARDYIEVSQLDEAAQVLEQAILEQPEWAELHTELLSLYRSTGDGPKFSRMYAELLGKQIILPPGWEQLKAFLVD
;
A
#
# COMPACT_ATOMS: atom_id res chain seq x y z
N MET A 1 11.39 -59.25 36.04
CA MET A 1 10.50 -58.19 36.56
C MET A 1 11.01 -56.86 36.04
N HIS A 2 10.13 -56.11 35.33
CA HIS A 2 10.08 -54.64 35.19
C HIS A 2 11.32 -53.88 34.65
N LYS A 3 11.23 -52.91 33.74
CA LYS A 3 10.14 -52.28 32.97
C LYS A 3 10.84 -51.41 31.90
N LEU A 4 10.39 -51.46 30.65
CA LEU A 4 10.73 -50.48 29.60
C LEU A 4 10.28 -49.08 30.05
N LEU A 5 11.17 -48.09 29.98
CA LEU A 5 10.83 -46.67 30.05
C LEU A 5 10.82 -46.12 28.62
N ILE A 6 9.63 -46.09 28.03
CA ILE A 6 9.31 -45.30 26.86
C ILE A 6 9.31 -43.84 27.32
N GLN A 7 10.28 -43.05 26.87
CA GLN A 7 10.19 -41.60 26.92
C GLN A 7 9.10 -41.20 25.91
N SER A 8 7.95 -40.77 26.44
CA SER A 8 6.89 -40.15 25.65
C SER A 8 7.36 -38.77 25.22
N ASP A 9 7.53 -38.58 23.90
CA ASP A 9 7.49 -37.27 23.27
C ASP A 9 6.23 -36.53 23.73
N ARG A 10 6.43 -35.43 24.47
CA ARG A 10 5.34 -34.47 24.70
C ARG A 10 5.20 -33.63 23.43
N PRO A 11 4.02 -33.55 22.82
CA PRO A 11 3.82 -32.63 21.71
C PRO A 11 3.97 -31.20 22.21
N GLN A 12 4.68 -30.37 21.43
CA GLN A 12 4.69 -28.92 21.60
C GLN A 12 3.25 -28.41 21.48
N GLU A 13 2.57 -28.21 22.61
CA GLU A 13 1.29 -27.51 22.66
C GLU A 13 1.50 -26.08 22.13
N ASN A 14 0.84 -25.82 21.00
CA ASN A 14 0.92 -24.62 20.18
C ASN A 14 0.79 -23.32 21.00
N ASN A 15 1.79 -22.43 20.93
CA ASN A 15 1.69 -21.02 21.35
C ASN A 15 0.49 -20.30 20.71
N ALA A 16 0.01 -20.80 19.56
CA ALA A 16 -1.20 -20.30 18.90
C ALA A 16 -2.47 -20.49 19.75
N SER A 17 -2.60 -21.57 20.53
CA SER A 17 -3.78 -21.79 21.39
C SER A 17 -3.90 -20.75 22.50
N ARG A 18 -2.78 -20.33 23.09
CA ARG A 18 -2.77 -19.25 24.11
C ARG A 18 -3.08 -17.87 23.52
N ALA A 19 -2.68 -17.63 22.27
CA ALA A 19 -3.02 -16.40 21.54
C ALA A 19 -4.51 -16.36 21.11
N LEU A 20 -5.21 -17.50 21.13
CA LEU A 20 -6.63 -17.61 20.78
C LEU A 20 -7.56 -17.44 21.97
N ASP A 21 -7.14 -17.90 23.16
CA ASP A 21 -7.85 -17.60 24.43
C ASP A 21 -7.98 -16.09 24.69
N PHE A 22 -7.10 -15.29 24.08
CA PHE A 22 -7.12 -13.84 24.12
C PHE A 22 -8.33 -13.20 23.42
N PHE A 23 -8.87 -13.84 22.37
CA PHE A 23 -9.98 -13.30 21.57
C PHE A 23 -11.34 -13.90 21.93
N LEU A 24 -11.35 -15.08 22.56
CA LEU A 24 -12.52 -15.91 22.74
C LEU A 24 -13.17 -15.68 24.11
N ASP A 25 -13.90 -14.58 24.24
CA ASP A 25 -15.18 -14.70 24.97
C ASP A 25 -16.18 -15.29 23.98
N LYS A 26 -16.44 -16.60 24.11
CA LYS A 26 -17.30 -17.37 23.20
C LYS A 26 -18.75 -16.89 23.22
N ASP A 27 -19.14 -16.05 24.18
CA ASP A 27 -20.50 -15.56 24.31
C ASP A 27 -20.72 -14.18 23.64
N ALA A 28 -19.69 -13.60 23.02
CA ALA A 28 -19.83 -12.37 22.24
C ALA A 28 -20.51 -12.67 20.89
N ALA A 29 -21.79 -12.31 20.79
CA ALA A 29 -22.78 -12.63 19.75
C ALA A 29 -22.48 -12.20 18.29
N GLY A 30 -21.23 -12.10 17.85
CA GLY A 30 -20.84 -11.67 16.49
C GLY A 30 -19.80 -12.53 15.77
N PHE A 31 -19.05 -13.39 16.49
CA PHE A 31 -17.89 -14.11 15.93
C PHE A 31 -18.23 -15.42 15.18
N TYR A 32 -19.47 -15.90 15.26
CA TYR A 32 -19.86 -17.20 14.71
C TYR A 32 -20.09 -17.17 13.19
N GLU A 33 -20.46 -16.02 12.61
CA GLU A 33 -20.86 -15.92 11.19
C GLU A 33 -19.70 -16.08 10.19
N TRP A 34 -18.44 -16.02 10.60
CA TRP A 34 -17.31 -15.93 9.65
C TRP A 34 -16.62 -17.25 9.36
N HIS A 35 -16.96 -18.33 10.06
CA HIS A 35 -16.28 -19.61 9.90
C HIS A 35 -16.38 -20.13 8.45
N ASP A 36 -17.52 -19.87 7.80
CA ASP A 36 -17.81 -20.34 6.44
C ASP A 36 -17.39 -19.36 5.34
N TRP A 37 -16.88 -18.18 5.69
CA TRP A 37 -16.50 -17.19 4.68
C TRP A 37 -15.13 -17.52 4.08
N SER A 38 -15.02 -17.32 2.76
CA SER A 38 -13.70 -17.27 2.13
C SER A 38 -12.93 -16.08 2.71
N PRO A 39 -11.58 -16.16 2.83
CA PRO A 39 -10.77 -15.08 3.37
C PRO A 39 -11.03 -13.73 2.71
N GLU A 40 -11.22 -13.72 1.39
CA GLU A 40 -11.42 -12.52 0.57
C GLU A 40 -12.78 -11.88 0.87
N LYS A 41 -13.85 -12.68 0.81
CA LYS A 41 -15.22 -12.20 1.07
C LYS A 41 -15.39 -11.72 2.51
N GLY A 42 -14.77 -12.43 3.46
CA GLY A 42 -14.84 -12.04 4.86
C GLY A 42 -14.12 -10.73 5.13
N LEU A 43 -12.92 -10.56 4.56
CA LEU A 43 -12.17 -9.32 4.65
C LEU A 43 -12.92 -8.16 3.99
N GLU A 44 -13.44 -8.34 2.77
CA GLU A 44 -14.22 -7.33 2.05
C GLU A 44 -15.43 -6.86 2.86
N ARG A 45 -16.19 -7.79 3.43
CA ARG A 45 -17.39 -7.45 4.23
C ARG A 45 -17.05 -6.72 5.53
N LEU A 46 -15.96 -7.10 6.19
CA LEU A 46 -15.46 -6.42 7.39
C LEU A 46 -14.98 -5.00 7.05
N VAL A 47 -14.21 -4.85 5.97
CA VAL A 47 -13.75 -3.54 5.48
C VAL A 47 -14.94 -2.65 5.10
N PHE A 48 -15.93 -3.17 4.38
CA PHE A 48 -17.14 -2.43 4.02
C PHE A 48 -17.92 -1.97 5.26
N ARG A 49 -18.05 -2.83 6.27
CA ARG A 49 -18.73 -2.48 7.53
C ARG A 49 -17.99 -1.36 8.26
N LEU A 50 -16.67 -1.46 8.34
CA LEU A 50 -15.82 -0.46 8.98
C LEU A 50 -15.85 0.88 8.23
N SER A 51 -15.83 0.88 6.90
CA SER A 51 -15.90 2.12 6.12
C SER A 51 -17.21 2.88 6.33
N LYS A 52 -18.31 2.16 6.63
CA LYS A 52 -19.60 2.77 7.01
C LYS A 52 -19.64 3.26 8.46
N ASN A 53 -18.89 2.64 9.37
CA ASN A 53 -18.83 3.06 10.77
C ASN A 53 -17.39 2.95 11.33
N PRO A 54 -16.54 3.96 11.06
CA PRO A 54 -15.11 3.91 11.39
C PRO A 54 -14.82 3.78 12.88
N LYS A 55 -15.71 4.28 13.75
CA LYS A 55 -15.56 4.24 15.21
C LYS A 55 -16.08 2.95 15.85
N TYR A 56 -16.51 1.97 15.05
CA TYR A 56 -17.01 0.70 15.55
C TYR A 56 -15.88 -0.21 16.06
N LEU A 57 -15.49 0.00 17.32
CA LEU A 57 -14.35 -0.69 17.95
C LEU A 57 -14.44 -2.21 17.83
N GLN A 58 -15.60 -2.79 18.10
CA GLN A 58 -15.80 -4.22 17.97
C GLN A 58 -15.42 -4.67 16.56
N GLY A 59 -15.91 -4.02 15.50
CA GLY A 59 -15.58 -4.36 14.10
C GLY A 59 -14.08 -4.36 13.78
N HIS A 60 -13.28 -3.50 14.43
CA HIS A 60 -11.82 -3.51 14.28
C HIS A 60 -11.21 -4.75 14.92
N LEU A 61 -11.67 -5.12 16.12
CA LEU A 61 -11.24 -6.35 16.80
C LEU A 61 -11.66 -7.61 16.02
N GLU A 62 -12.89 -7.61 15.51
CA GLU A 62 -13.43 -8.65 14.62
C GLU A 62 -12.50 -8.85 13.41
N ARG A 63 -12.09 -7.75 12.77
CA ARG A 63 -11.20 -7.79 11.62
C ARG A 63 -9.78 -8.25 11.95
N ILE A 64 -9.19 -7.76 13.04
CA ILE A 64 -7.87 -8.20 13.50
C ILE A 64 -7.89 -9.70 13.77
N TYR A 65 -8.88 -10.18 14.51
CA TYR A 65 -9.03 -11.60 14.82
C TYR A 65 -9.21 -12.45 13.56
N PHE A 66 -10.08 -12.02 12.65
CA PHE A 66 -10.31 -12.71 11.37
C PHE A 66 -9.00 -12.85 10.57
N CYS A 67 -8.24 -11.75 10.44
CA CYS A 67 -6.97 -11.77 9.71
C CYS A 67 -5.93 -12.67 10.39
N PHE A 68 -5.86 -12.66 11.72
CA PHE A 68 -4.95 -13.52 12.49
C PHE A 68 -5.30 -15.01 12.29
N GLN A 69 -6.57 -15.36 12.40
CA GLN A 69 -7.06 -16.74 12.24
C GLN A 69 -6.85 -17.29 10.82
N LYS A 70 -7.13 -16.46 9.81
CA LYS A 70 -6.98 -16.84 8.39
C LYS A 70 -5.54 -16.65 7.86
N GLN A 71 -4.59 -16.27 8.72
CA GLN A 71 -3.17 -16.10 8.38
C GLN A 71 -2.94 -15.05 7.28
N LEU A 72 -3.70 -13.97 7.34
CA LEU A 72 -3.64 -12.87 6.39
C LEU A 72 -2.70 -11.79 6.93
N ASP A 73 -1.39 -12.02 6.86
CA ASP A 73 -0.39 -11.19 7.56
C ASP A 73 -0.40 -9.72 7.10
N ALA A 74 -0.46 -9.47 5.80
CA ALA A 74 -0.52 -8.10 5.28
C ALA A 74 -1.84 -7.38 5.65
N PRO A 75 -3.03 -7.99 5.49
CA PRO A 75 -4.28 -7.43 6.02
C PRO A 75 -4.31 -7.25 7.54
N LEU A 76 -3.68 -8.15 8.31
CA LEU A 76 -3.59 -8.08 9.76
C LEU A 76 -2.84 -6.82 10.19
N TYR A 77 -1.68 -6.56 9.57
CA TYR A 77 -0.92 -5.33 9.81
C TYR A 77 -1.77 -4.09 9.52
N GLY A 78 -2.46 -4.05 8.37
CA GLY A 78 -3.33 -2.93 8.02
C GLY A 78 -4.49 -2.74 9.01
N ALA A 79 -5.07 -3.82 9.52
CA ALA A 79 -6.11 -3.75 10.54
C ALA A 79 -5.61 -3.20 11.89
N LEU A 80 -4.38 -3.53 12.28
CA LEU A 80 -3.75 -2.97 13.48
C LEU A 80 -3.45 -1.47 13.32
N VAL A 81 -2.95 -1.05 12.15
CA VAL A 81 -2.75 0.36 11.80
C VAL A 81 -4.07 1.14 11.90
N ASP A 82 -5.13 0.60 11.28
CA ASP A 82 -6.46 1.20 11.32
C ASP A 82 -7.02 1.34 12.73
N LEU A 83 -6.84 0.33 13.59
CA LEU A 83 -7.22 0.40 15.00
C LEU A 83 -6.49 1.54 15.71
N LEU A 84 -5.17 1.67 15.53
CA LEU A 84 -4.37 2.72 16.15
C LEU A 84 -4.82 4.12 15.72
N ILE A 85 -5.12 4.30 14.44
CA ILE A 85 -5.59 5.56 13.88
C ILE A 85 -6.95 5.94 14.47
N VAL A 86 -7.90 5.00 14.46
CA VAL A 86 -9.27 5.24 14.95
C VAL A 86 -9.28 5.52 16.45
N LEU A 87 -8.44 4.82 17.20
CA LEU A 87 -8.29 5.05 18.63
C LEU A 87 -7.59 6.37 18.95
N ASN A 88 -6.77 6.91 18.03
CA ASN A 88 -6.10 8.21 18.16
C ASN A 88 -5.49 8.42 19.57
N LYS A 89 -4.64 7.46 20.00
CA LYS A 89 -3.98 7.40 21.33
C LYS A 89 -4.91 7.18 22.54
N SER A 90 -6.21 7.00 22.34
CA SER A 90 -7.10 6.48 23.39
C SER A 90 -6.98 4.95 23.46
N GLY A 91 -7.01 4.35 24.65
CA GLY A 91 -6.98 2.88 24.77
C GLY A 91 -5.62 2.22 24.55
N ASP A 92 -4.50 2.86 24.93
CA ASP A 92 -3.13 2.32 24.87
C ASP A 92 -3.02 0.85 25.33
N ALA A 93 -3.69 0.51 26.43
CA ALA A 93 -3.66 -0.84 26.98
C ALA A 93 -4.25 -1.88 26.01
N LEU A 94 -5.34 -1.53 25.31
CA LEU A 94 -5.95 -2.39 24.29
C LEU A 94 -5.04 -2.49 23.08
N SER A 95 -4.55 -1.36 22.56
CA SER A 95 -3.64 -1.31 21.41
C SER A 95 -2.40 -2.14 21.62
N ARG A 96 -1.70 -1.96 22.75
CA ARG A 96 -0.51 -2.75 23.11
C ARG A 96 -0.83 -4.22 23.20
N ARG A 97 -1.98 -4.57 23.80
CA ARG A 97 -2.41 -5.96 23.91
C ARG A 97 -2.66 -6.59 22.54
N MET A 98 -3.31 -5.87 21.62
CA MET A 98 -3.55 -6.35 20.24
C MET A 98 -2.24 -6.55 19.47
N ILE A 99 -1.31 -5.60 19.55
CA ILE A 99 -0.01 -5.68 18.87
C ILE A 99 0.82 -6.86 19.39
N VAL A 100 0.92 -7.02 20.71
CA VAL A 100 1.65 -8.14 21.34
C VAL A 100 0.99 -9.48 21.00
N GLY A 101 -0.34 -9.56 21.05
CA GLY A 101 -1.08 -10.78 20.70
C GLY A 101 -0.86 -11.21 19.25
N CYS A 102 -0.62 -10.25 18.35
CA CYS A 102 -0.37 -10.52 16.93
C CYS A 102 1.12 -10.73 16.58
N ARG A 103 2.04 -10.69 17.56
CA ARG A 103 3.50 -10.68 17.30
C ARG A 103 3.99 -11.79 16.38
N SER A 104 3.47 -13.00 16.52
CA SER A 104 3.86 -14.17 15.72
C SER A 104 3.54 -14.06 14.23
N ARG A 105 2.71 -13.08 13.84
CA ARG A 105 2.28 -12.80 12.47
C ARG A 105 2.81 -11.47 11.92
N LEU A 106 3.67 -10.79 12.69
CA LEU A 106 4.25 -9.51 12.32
C LEU A 106 5.74 -9.66 12.07
N THR A 107 6.24 -8.98 11.03
CA THR A 107 7.69 -8.82 10.88
C THR A 107 8.25 -7.96 12.01
N ASP A 108 9.55 -8.07 12.28
CA ASP A 108 10.21 -7.26 13.30
C ASP A 108 10.06 -5.76 13.02
N THR A 109 10.17 -5.37 11.75
CA THR A 109 9.97 -3.99 11.31
C THR A 109 8.54 -3.50 11.57
N GLN A 110 7.53 -4.32 11.24
CA GLN A 110 6.12 -3.97 11.48
C GLN A 110 5.82 -3.83 12.97
N PHE A 111 6.31 -4.78 13.77
CA PHE A 111 6.11 -4.77 15.21
C PHE A 111 6.76 -3.54 15.86
N GLN A 112 8.02 -3.25 15.52
CA GLN A 112 8.73 -2.06 16.01
C GLN A 112 8.03 -0.76 15.58
N ALA A 113 7.53 -0.67 14.36
CA ALA A 113 6.80 0.52 13.90
C ALA A 113 5.54 0.79 14.75
N LEU A 114 4.79 -0.27 15.08
CA LEU A 114 3.59 -0.18 15.92
C LEU A 114 3.94 0.16 17.38
N GLU A 115 5.01 -0.41 17.94
CA GLU A 115 5.49 -0.08 19.29
C GLU A 115 5.98 1.37 19.39
N ASN A 116 6.81 1.80 18.44
CA ASN A 116 7.32 3.17 18.36
C ASN A 116 6.16 4.18 18.28
N TYR A 117 5.10 3.86 17.54
CA TYR A 117 3.91 4.70 17.46
C TYR A 117 3.24 4.86 18.83
N LEU A 118 3.09 3.77 19.60
CA LEU A 118 2.53 3.83 20.96
C LEU A 118 3.40 4.61 21.95
N GLU A 119 4.71 4.58 21.78
CA GLU A 119 5.66 5.26 22.67
C GLU A 119 5.81 6.75 22.36
N SER A 120 5.45 7.18 21.15
CA SER A 120 5.44 8.58 20.69
C SER A 120 4.29 9.41 21.31
N LYS A 121 4.19 9.43 22.64
CA LYS A 121 3.13 10.18 23.37
C LYS A 121 3.22 11.69 23.18
N HIS A 122 4.39 12.23 22.85
CA HIS A 122 4.64 13.68 22.77
C HIS A 122 5.06 14.21 21.40
N SER A 123 5.25 13.35 20.40
CA SER A 123 5.65 13.76 19.05
C SER A 123 4.45 13.68 18.12
N SER A 124 3.91 14.83 17.75
CA SER A 124 2.80 14.99 16.81
C SER A 124 3.22 14.74 15.35
N GLY A 125 3.95 13.65 15.07
CA GLY A 125 4.51 13.49 13.74
C GLY A 125 5.30 12.23 13.41
N THR A 126 5.29 11.17 14.23
CA THR A 126 5.85 9.89 13.74
C THR A 126 4.82 9.27 12.78
N PRO A 127 5.08 9.26 11.46
CA PRO A 127 4.14 8.65 10.52
C PRO A 127 4.14 7.14 10.78
N LEU A 128 2.96 6.57 10.97
CA LEU A 128 2.81 5.13 11.06
C LEU A 128 2.86 4.56 9.63
N PRO A 129 3.84 3.68 9.29
CA PRO A 129 3.85 3.04 7.99
C PRO A 129 2.56 2.24 7.80
N PHE A 130 1.87 2.43 6.69
CA PHE A 130 0.64 1.71 6.37
C PHE A 130 0.84 0.91 5.09
N ASN A 131 -0.14 0.09 4.74
CA ASN A 131 -0.13 -0.67 3.49
C ASN A 131 -1.48 -0.54 2.77
N ARG A 132 -1.61 -1.15 1.58
CA ARG A 132 -2.85 -1.15 0.78
C ARG A 132 -4.10 -1.71 1.48
N TYR A 133 -3.94 -2.37 2.63
CA TYR A 133 -5.04 -2.91 3.43
C TYR A 133 -5.42 -2.00 4.59
N SER A 134 -4.70 -0.89 4.82
CA SER A 134 -5.08 0.11 5.82
C SER A 134 -6.15 1.01 5.21
N VAL A 135 -7.36 0.96 5.77
CA VAL A 135 -8.56 1.65 5.26
C VAL A 135 -8.63 3.09 5.74
N PHE A 136 -8.09 3.36 6.93
CA PHE A 136 -8.15 4.66 7.60
C PHE A 136 -6.79 5.35 7.70
N ALA A 137 -5.72 4.71 7.23
CA ALA A 137 -4.54 5.45 6.87
C ALA A 137 -4.93 6.38 5.72
N ASP A 138 -5.05 7.68 6.02
CA ASP A 138 -5.29 8.69 5.01
C ASP A 138 -4.39 8.37 3.81
N GLY A 139 -4.97 8.23 2.61
CA GLY A 139 -4.24 8.05 1.34
C GLY A 139 -3.34 9.24 0.99
N MET A 140 -3.05 10.09 1.97
CA MET A 140 -2.32 11.34 1.91
C MET A 140 -1.32 11.46 3.06
N LEU A 141 -0.65 10.38 3.46
CA LEU A 141 0.74 10.53 3.87
C LEU A 141 1.59 10.66 2.59
N SER A 142 1.50 11.84 1.98
CA SER A 142 2.66 12.42 1.30
C SER A 142 3.74 12.44 2.35
N THR A 143 4.62 11.46 2.32
CA THR A 143 5.78 11.46 3.18
C THR A 143 6.58 12.69 2.78
N ASN A 144 6.50 13.75 3.58
CA ASN A 144 7.51 14.80 3.66
C ASN A 144 8.86 14.25 4.20
N ALA A 145 9.09 12.94 4.11
CA ALA A 145 10.42 12.42 3.94
C ALA A 145 10.85 12.81 2.52
N LEU A 146 11.43 14.00 2.41
CA LEU A 146 12.56 14.20 1.51
C LEU A 146 13.39 12.92 1.60
N MET A 147 13.37 12.12 0.53
CA MET A 147 14.32 11.05 0.33
C MET A 147 15.70 11.67 0.51
N HIS A 148 16.30 11.49 1.68
CA HIS A 148 17.74 11.45 1.75
C HIS A 148 18.11 10.12 1.11
N VAL A 149 18.33 10.16 -0.20
CA VAL A 149 18.94 9.06 -0.95
C VAL A 149 20.33 8.87 -0.35
N THR A 150 20.44 8.05 0.68
CA THR A 150 21.70 7.39 0.99
C THR A 150 21.84 6.29 -0.04
N GLY A 151 22.66 6.56 -1.05
CA GLY A 151 23.01 5.59 -2.07
C GLY A 151 23.51 4.29 -1.44
N ASN A 152 22.87 3.18 -1.81
CA ASN A 152 23.56 2.05 -2.41
C ASN A 152 22.57 0.93 -2.77
N GLY A 153 22.45 0.67 -4.09
CA GLY A 153 22.48 -0.70 -4.62
C GLY A 153 21.17 -1.47 -4.72
N ASN A 154 20.27 -1.06 -5.62
CA ASN A 154 19.76 -1.97 -6.64
C ASN A 154 19.01 -1.19 -7.74
N ASP A 155 19.77 -0.86 -8.79
CA ASP A 155 19.27 -0.34 -10.06
C ASP A 155 18.34 -1.36 -10.73
N LYS A 156 17.04 -1.23 -10.51
CA LYS A 156 16.09 -1.51 -11.59
C LYS A 156 15.86 -0.19 -12.29
N LYS A 157 16.70 0.08 -13.29
CA LYS A 157 16.51 1.16 -14.26
C LYS A 157 15.31 0.75 -15.11
N TYR A 158 14.10 1.05 -14.62
CA TYR A 158 12.88 0.78 -15.38
C TYR A 158 12.93 1.66 -16.63
N ASP A 159 12.80 1.00 -17.78
CA ASP A 159 12.71 1.67 -19.06
C ASP A 159 11.43 2.52 -19.11
N PRO A 160 11.52 3.85 -19.23
CA PRO A 160 10.35 4.74 -19.25
C PRO A 160 9.35 4.38 -20.34
N LEU A 161 9.81 3.84 -21.47
CA LEU A 161 8.94 3.41 -22.56
C LEU A 161 8.08 2.20 -22.15
N THR A 162 8.68 1.23 -21.44
CA THR A 162 7.97 0.08 -20.90
C THR A 162 6.90 0.54 -19.89
N VAL A 163 7.25 1.45 -18.98
CA VAL A 163 6.31 1.98 -17.98
C VAL A 163 5.14 2.72 -18.64
N ALA A 164 5.41 3.55 -19.64
CA ALA A 164 4.35 4.26 -20.37
C ALA A 164 3.39 3.29 -21.08
N ARG A 165 3.92 2.18 -21.65
CA ARG A 165 3.09 1.15 -22.29
C ARG A 165 2.18 0.43 -21.31
N ASP A 166 2.67 0.13 -20.11
CA ASP A 166 1.84 -0.47 -19.05
C ASP A 166 0.67 0.46 -18.71
N TYR A 167 0.91 1.77 -18.61
CA TYR A 167 -0.14 2.77 -18.38
C TYR A 167 -1.15 2.84 -19.54
N ILE A 168 -0.67 2.78 -20.79
CA ILE A 168 -1.56 2.74 -21.98
C ILE A 168 -2.43 1.49 -21.95
N GLU A 169 -1.90 0.33 -21.60
CA GLU A 169 -2.63 -0.94 -21.52
C GLU A 169 -3.82 -0.84 -20.54
N VAL A 170 -3.63 -0.14 -19.41
CA VAL A 170 -4.69 0.10 -18.41
C VAL A 170 -5.48 1.40 -18.65
N SER A 171 -5.35 2.00 -19.84
CA SER A 171 -6.06 3.23 -20.25
C SER A 171 -5.79 4.47 -19.38
N GLN A 172 -4.65 4.50 -18.68
CA GLN A 172 -4.16 5.63 -17.90
C GLN A 172 -3.31 6.55 -18.79
N LEU A 173 -3.98 7.21 -19.74
CA LEU A 173 -3.30 7.98 -20.80
C LEU A 173 -2.61 9.24 -20.26
N ASP A 174 -3.13 9.83 -19.18
CA ASP A 174 -2.54 11.03 -18.57
C ASP A 174 -1.23 10.71 -17.86
N GLU A 175 -1.18 9.59 -17.14
CA GLU A 175 0.01 9.09 -16.47
C GLU A 175 1.06 8.62 -17.48
N ALA A 176 0.63 7.94 -18.56
CA ALA A 176 1.51 7.57 -19.67
C ALA A 176 2.16 8.80 -20.32
N ALA A 177 1.37 9.85 -20.58
CA ALA A 177 1.87 11.10 -21.13
C ALA A 177 2.93 11.74 -20.22
N GLN A 178 2.66 11.83 -18.91
CA GLN A 178 3.59 12.41 -17.94
C GLN A 178 4.92 11.66 -17.87
N VAL A 179 4.90 10.33 -17.89
CA VAL A 179 6.11 9.49 -17.87
C VAL A 179 6.95 9.76 -19.12
N LEU A 180 6.32 9.82 -20.30
CA LEU A 180 7.01 10.10 -21.56
C LEU A 180 7.53 11.54 -21.63
N GLU A 181 6.75 12.52 -21.19
CA GLU A 181 7.15 13.93 -21.11
C GLU A 181 8.41 14.07 -20.25
N GLN A 182 8.39 13.52 -19.04
CA GLN A 182 9.54 13.57 -18.13
C GLN A 182 10.76 12.86 -18.72
N ALA A 183 10.58 11.68 -19.32
CA ALA A 183 11.67 10.92 -19.91
C ALA A 183 12.32 11.65 -21.10
N ILE A 184 11.54 12.38 -21.91
CA ILE A 184 12.07 13.21 -23.00
C ILE A 184 12.86 14.41 -22.46
N LEU A 185 12.43 15.02 -21.35
CA LEU A 185 13.18 16.12 -20.74
C LEU A 185 14.54 15.66 -20.19
N GLU A 186 14.64 14.38 -19.81
CA GLU A 186 15.88 13.76 -19.32
C GLU A 186 16.76 13.22 -20.45
N GLN A 187 16.17 12.62 -21.49
CA GLN A 187 16.83 11.96 -22.61
C GLN A 187 16.20 12.39 -23.96
N PRO A 188 16.45 13.63 -24.39
CA PRO A 188 15.83 14.21 -25.59
C PRO A 188 16.29 13.56 -26.90
N GLU A 189 17.39 12.82 -26.90
CA GLU A 189 17.87 12.09 -28.07
C GLU A 189 17.07 10.80 -28.37
N TRP A 190 16.23 10.35 -27.44
CA TRP A 190 15.54 9.07 -27.59
C TRP A 190 14.26 9.20 -28.43
N ALA A 191 14.42 9.01 -29.73
CA ALA A 191 13.36 9.20 -30.74
C ALA A 191 12.08 8.35 -30.51
N GLU A 192 12.20 7.19 -29.89
CA GLU A 192 11.05 6.31 -29.59
C GLU A 192 10.08 6.97 -28.60
N LEU A 193 10.61 7.66 -27.56
CA LEU A 193 9.78 8.37 -26.59
C LEU A 193 8.95 9.47 -27.26
N HIS A 194 9.58 10.23 -28.16
CA HIS A 194 8.88 11.26 -28.94
C HIS A 194 7.77 10.65 -29.80
N THR A 195 8.04 9.50 -30.42
CA THR A 195 7.07 8.83 -31.29
C THR A 195 5.85 8.38 -30.50
N GLU A 196 6.06 7.76 -29.35
CA GLU A 196 4.99 7.28 -28.47
C GLU A 196 4.17 8.46 -27.91
N LEU A 197 4.82 9.52 -27.45
CA LEU A 197 4.13 10.70 -26.91
C LEU A 197 3.29 11.41 -27.98
N LEU A 198 3.83 11.58 -29.19
CA LEU A 198 3.08 12.18 -30.31
C LEU A 198 1.88 11.34 -30.72
N SER A 199 2.00 10.01 -30.69
CA SER A 199 0.89 9.08 -30.90
C SER A 199 -0.22 9.29 -29.87
N LEU A 200 0.17 9.44 -28.60
CA LEU A 200 -0.75 9.66 -27.49
C LEU A 200 -1.45 11.03 -27.56
N TYR A 201 -0.75 12.10 -27.90
CA TYR A 201 -1.39 13.40 -28.14
C TYR A 201 -2.34 13.39 -29.34
N ARG A 202 -2.01 12.64 -30.40
CA ARG A 202 -2.91 12.50 -31.55
C ARG A 202 -4.18 11.73 -31.19
N SER A 203 -4.08 10.69 -30.37
CA SER A 203 -5.25 9.87 -29.98
C SER A 203 -6.14 10.56 -28.95
N THR A 204 -5.55 11.34 -28.03
CA THR A 204 -6.28 12.08 -26.99
C THR A 204 -6.80 13.44 -27.47
N GLY A 205 -6.17 14.05 -28.47
CA GLY A 205 -6.53 15.39 -28.96
C GLY A 205 -6.20 16.51 -27.97
N ASP A 206 -5.33 16.26 -26.98
CA ASP A 206 -4.98 17.24 -25.93
C ASP A 206 -3.98 18.30 -26.44
N GLY A 207 -4.50 19.21 -27.27
CA GLY A 207 -3.77 20.37 -27.79
C GLY A 207 -3.15 21.27 -26.70
N PRO A 208 -3.83 21.55 -25.57
CA PRO A 208 -3.26 22.32 -24.47
C PRO A 208 -2.01 21.68 -23.85
N LYS A 209 -2.01 20.36 -23.58
CA LYS A 209 -0.81 19.68 -23.06
C LYS A 209 0.31 19.64 -24.09
N PHE A 210 -0.01 19.31 -25.35
CA PHE A 210 0.96 19.37 -26.44
C PHE A 210 1.65 20.73 -26.54
N SER A 211 0.87 21.82 -26.50
CA SER A 211 1.39 23.18 -26.64
C SER A 211 2.35 23.56 -25.49
N ARG A 212 2.04 23.11 -24.27
CA ARG A 212 2.90 23.31 -23.10
C ARG A 212 4.23 22.58 -23.26
N MET A 213 4.17 21.29 -23.59
CA MET A 213 5.36 20.45 -23.74
C MET A 213 6.24 20.94 -24.90
N TYR A 214 5.63 21.28 -26.03
CA TYR A 214 6.33 21.82 -27.19
C TYR A 214 7.05 23.14 -26.85
N ALA A 215 6.40 24.04 -26.11
CA ALA A 215 7.04 25.28 -25.63
C ALA A 215 8.20 25.00 -24.67
N GLU A 216 8.08 24.00 -23.79
CA GLU A 216 9.12 23.62 -22.85
C GLU A 216 10.36 23.05 -23.56
N LEU A 217 10.17 22.20 -24.56
CA LEU A 217 11.27 21.63 -25.35
C LEU A 217 12.00 22.71 -26.16
N LEU A 218 11.27 23.65 -26.75
CA LEU A 218 11.86 24.81 -27.43
C LEU A 218 12.63 25.71 -26.44
N GLY A 219 12.09 25.94 -25.24
CA GLY A 219 12.76 26.71 -24.19
C GLY A 219 14.09 26.10 -23.75
N LYS A 220 14.21 24.77 -23.79
CA LYS A 220 15.43 24.01 -23.51
C LYS A 220 16.37 23.85 -24.71
N GLN A 221 16.03 24.43 -25.87
CA GLN A 221 16.78 24.34 -27.12
C GLN A 221 17.01 22.89 -27.59
N ILE A 222 16.05 22.01 -27.29
CA ILE A 222 16.10 20.61 -27.75
C ILE A 222 15.76 20.57 -29.24
N ILE A 223 16.56 19.83 -30.02
CA ILE A 223 16.31 19.62 -31.45
C ILE A 223 15.12 18.67 -31.58
N LEU A 224 13.98 19.20 -32.01
CA LEU A 224 12.74 18.45 -32.12
C LEU A 224 12.71 17.59 -33.41
N PRO A 225 12.30 16.31 -33.32
CA PRO A 225 12.01 15.51 -34.49
C PRO A 225 10.88 16.12 -35.36
N PRO A 226 10.88 15.86 -36.69
CA PRO A 226 9.88 16.42 -37.61
C PRO A 226 8.41 16.14 -37.24
N GLY A 227 8.15 15.08 -36.48
CA GLY A 227 6.79 14.71 -36.04
C GLY A 227 6.11 15.76 -35.17
N TRP A 228 6.87 16.58 -34.43
CA TRP A 228 6.32 17.64 -33.59
C TRP A 228 5.74 18.79 -34.42
N GLU A 229 6.42 19.20 -35.50
CA GLU A 229 5.90 20.23 -36.41
C GLU A 229 4.65 19.75 -37.15
N GLN A 230 4.62 18.48 -37.55
CA GLN A 230 3.45 17.89 -38.21
C GLN A 230 2.22 17.87 -37.27
N LEU A 231 2.43 17.51 -36.00
CA LEU A 231 1.32 17.47 -35.04
C LEU A 231 0.86 18.88 -34.64
N LYS A 232 1.77 19.84 -34.55
CA LYS A 232 1.43 21.26 -34.34
C LYS A 232 0.52 21.80 -35.43
N ALA A 233 0.82 21.52 -36.70
CA ALA A 233 -0.04 21.90 -37.83
C ALA A 233 -1.41 21.21 -37.82
N PHE A 234 -1.59 20.13 -37.04
CA PHE A 234 -2.85 19.42 -36.92
C PHE A 234 -3.69 19.84 -35.71
N LEU A 235 -3.06 20.20 -34.58
CA LEU A 235 -3.74 20.49 -33.32
C LEU A 235 -3.90 22.00 -33.01
N VAL A 236 -3.15 22.87 -33.70
CA VAL A 236 -3.07 24.30 -33.39
C VAL A 236 -3.60 25.19 -34.53
N ASP A 237 -3.99 24.60 -35.67
CA ASP A 237 -4.79 25.25 -36.73
C ASP A 237 -6.29 24.93 -36.57
#